data_AF-A0A969GN22-F1
#
_entry.id   AF-A0A969GN22-F1
#
_cell.length_a   1.000
_cell.length_b   1.000
_cell.length_c   1.000
_cell.angle_alpha   90.00
_cell.angle_beta   90.00
_cell.angle_gamma   90.00
#
_symmetry.space_group_name_H-M   'P 1'
#
loop_
_entity.id
_entity.type
_entity.pdbx_description
1 polymer ?
#
loop_
_entity_poly.entity_id
_entity_poly.type
_entity_poly.pdbx_seq_one_letter_code
_entity_poly.pdbx_strand_id
1 'polypeptide(L)'
;MYIDPEGIVWVGAFQNLHRIDGDEWSSYNRATVTESDFPSGFIDGLAMDKTGALWIGSSNGEICRFDPTTELCTAYFKEAEGMATGPLTGLRTDDKERVYYSTESDGISVLEGETWRQLTTSDGYLAGNQVRDLAQDGGGMVWIATENGLQRSTRAPAWSISFSRPTIAGFPMST
;
A
#
# COMPACT_ATOMS: atom_id res chain seq x y z
N MET A 1 1.45 6.04 12.21
CA MET A 1 0.22 6.61 12.83
C MET A 1 -0.74 6.97 11.72
N TYR A 2 -2.03 6.73 11.94
CA TYR A 2 -3.14 7.04 11.04
C TYR A 2 -4.28 7.63 11.86
N ILE A 3 -5.03 8.59 11.32
CA ILE A 3 -6.22 9.16 11.96
C ILE A 3 -7.37 8.89 11.01
N ASP A 4 -8.39 8.19 11.49
CA ASP A 4 -9.56 7.88 10.67
C ASP A 4 -10.57 9.05 10.60
N PRO A 5 -11.57 8.99 9.70
CA PRO A 5 -12.55 10.06 9.53
C PRO A 5 -13.36 10.39 10.79
N GLU A 6 -13.50 9.43 11.71
CA GLU A 6 -14.18 9.57 12.99
C GLU A 6 -13.29 10.22 14.07
N GLY A 7 -11.99 10.38 13.78
CA GLY A 7 -11.02 11.01 14.67
C GLY A 7 -10.30 10.04 15.61
N ILE A 8 -10.48 8.74 15.43
CA ILE A 8 -9.76 7.71 16.20
C ILE A 8 -8.32 7.66 15.67
N VAL A 9 -7.37 7.60 16.60
CA VAL A 9 -5.95 7.54 16.29
C VAL A 9 -5.48 6.09 16.36
N TRP A 10 -4.91 5.64 15.26
CA TRP A 10 -4.29 4.33 15.11
C TRP A 10 -2.76 4.46 15.10
N VAL A 11 -2.07 3.75 15.99
CA VAL A 11 -0.61 3.81 16.12
C VAL A 11 -0.04 2.41 16.11
N GLY A 12 0.76 2.08 15.11
CA GLY A 12 1.63 0.92 15.15
C GLY A 12 2.88 1.21 15.99
N ALA A 13 3.23 0.29 16.88
CA ALA A 13 4.41 0.41 17.74
C ALA A 13 4.93 -0.98 18.14
N PHE A 14 6.17 -1.29 17.78
CA PHE A 14 6.70 -2.66 17.93
C PHE A 14 5.66 -3.66 17.39
N GLN A 15 5.32 -4.69 18.17
CA GLN A 15 4.36 -5.74 17.81
C GLN A 15 2.89 -5.39 18.13
N ASN A 16 2.58 -4.12 18.42
CA ASN A 16 1.25 -3.69 18.82
C ASN A 16 0.65 -2.71 17.81
N LEU A 17 -0.65 -2.83 17.63
CA LEU A 17 -1.51 -1.78 17.11
C LEU A 17 -2.25 -1.16 18.30
N HIS A 18 -2.10 0.14 18.48
CA HIS A 18 -2.85 0.92 19.46
C HIS A 18 -4.00 1.66 18.77
N ARG A 19 -5.16 1.67 19.42
CA ARG A 19 -6.35 2.44 19.06
C ARG A 19 -6.63 3.42 20.18
N ILE A 20 -6.76 4.69 19.84
CA ILE A 20 -7.01 5.77 20.80
C ILE A 20 -8.27 6.50 20.35
N ASP A 21 -9.31 6.43 21.17
CA ASP A 21 -10.64 7.01 20.92
C ASP A 21 -10.99 7.95 22.07
N GLY A 22 -10.66 9.23 21.90
CA GLY A 22 -10.69 10.20 22.99
C GLY A 22 -9.73 9.80 24.13
N ASP A 23 -10.28 9.49 25.29
CA ASP A 23 -9.54 9.03 26.47
C ASP A 23 -9.42 7.50 26.56
N GLU A 24 -10.08 6.75 25.67
CA GLU A 24 -10.04 5.29 25.63
C GLU A 24 -8.81 4.79 24.86
N TRP A 25 -8.08 3.83 25.44
CA TRP A 25 -6.90 3.21 24.85
C TRP A 25 -7.09 1.69 24.77
N SER A 26 -6.95 1.14 23.57
CA SER A 26 -6.91 -0.30 23.30
C SER A 26 -5.61 -0.70 22.62
N SER A 27 -5.14 -1.92 22.88
CA SER A 27 -3.92 -2.46 22.28
C SER A 27 -4.18 -3.86 21.74
N TYR A 28 -3.77 -4.09 20.50
CA TYR A 28 -3.94 -5.35 19.79
C TYR A 28 -2.58 -5.91 19.39
N ASN A 29 -2.36 -7.19 19.67
CA ASN A 29 -1.20 -7.96 19.25
C ASN A 29 -1.56 -9.44 19.16
N ARG A 30 -0.60 -10.27 18.73
CA ARG A 30 -0.79 -11.70 18.54
C ARG A 30 -1.22 -12.47 19.80
N ALA A 31 -1.00 -11.94 20.99
CA ALA A 31 -1.44 -12.56 22.25
C ALA A 31 -2.86 -12.14 22.67
N THR A 32 -3.40 -11.06 22.10
CA THR A 32 -4.72 -10.53 22.46
C THR A 32 -5.78 -10.77 21.39
N VAL A 33 -5.39 -10.83 20.11
CA VAL A 33 -6.33 -11.15 19.03
C VAL A 33 -6.70 -12.63 19.05
N THR A 34 -7.89 -12.97 18.55
CA THR A 34 -8.45 -14.32 18.69
C THR A 34 -7.69 -15.38 17.88
N GLU A 35 -7.02 -14.98 16.81
CA GLU A 35 -6.28 -15.87 15.91
C GLU A 35 -4.81 -15.46 15.78
N SER A 36 -3.95 -16.41 15.42
CA SER A 36 -2.50 -16.17 15.36
C SER A 36 -2.05 -15.32 14.16
N ASP A 37 -2.99 -14.84 13.35
CA ASP A 37 -2.77 -14.19 12.05
C ASP A 37 -2.55 -12.67 12.18
N PHE A 38 -1.94 -12.23 13.28
CA PHE A 38 -1.53 -10.85 13.48
C PHE A 38 -0.06 -10.64 13.08
N PRO A 39 0.27 -9.59 12.31
CA PRO A 39 1.64 -9.34 11.87
C PRO A 39 2.62 -9.22 13.03
N SER A 40 3.74 -9.90 12.89
CA SER A 40 4.90 -9.81 13.77
C SER A 40 5.86 -8.72 13.29
N GLY A 41 6.74 -8.25 14.18
CA GLY A 41 7.66 -7.15 13.86
C GLY A 41 7.07 -5.79 14.21
N PHE A 42 7.66 -4.72 13.68
CA PHE A 42 7.15 -3.35 13.87
C PHE A 42 5.94 -3.13 12.97
N ILE A 43 4.81 -2.66 13.51
CA ILE A 43 3.68 -2.23 12.69
C ILE A 43 3.98 -0.82 12.14
N ASP A 44 4.36 -0.75 10.86
CA ASP A 44 4.81 0.48 10.21
C ASP A 44 3.79 1.01 9.20
N GLY A 45 3.01 0.12 8.57
CA GLY A 45 1.98 0.47 7.61
C GLY A 45 0.59 0.41 8.19
N LEU A 46 -0.19 1.49 8.04
CA LEU A 46 -1.60 1.56 8.40
C LEU A 46 -2.38 2.17 7.24
N ALA A 47 -3.44 1.51 6.80
CA ALA A 47 -4.35 2.03 5.79
C ALA A 47 -5.78 1.54 6.02
N MET A 48 -6.72 2.45 6.21
CA MET A 48 -8.13 2.09 6.39
C MET A 48 -8.79 1.79 5.03
N ASP A 49 -9.63 0.76 4.97
CA ASP A 49 -10.48 0.51 3.82
C ASP A 49 -11.86 1.18 3.96
N LYS A 50 -12.69 1.07 2.92
CA LYS A 50 -14.01 1.72 2.88
C LYS A 50 -15.02 1.18 3.87
N THR A 51 -14.74 0.03 4.47
CA THR A 51 -15.62 -0.61 5.46
C THR A 51 -15.26 -0.22 6.89
N GLY A 52 -14.15 0.51 7.09
CA GLY A 52 -13.60 0.85 8.40
C GLY A 52 -12.64 -0.19 8.96
N ALA A 53 -12.34 -1.27 8.22
CA ALA A 53 -11.27 -2.20 8.60
C ALA A 53 -9.91 -1.60 8.27
N LEU A 54 -8.89 -2.03 9.00
CA LEU A 54 -7.53 -1.51 8.90
C LEU A 54 -6.60 -2.53 8.27
N TRP A 55 -6.03 -2.20 7.12
CA TRP A 55 -4.85 -2.89 6.65
C TRP A 55 -3.65 -2.48 7.50
N ILE A 56 -3.01 -3.49 8.10
CA ILE A 56 -1.83 -3.36 8.93
C ILE A 56 -0.68 -4.09 8.26
N GLY A 57 0.44 -3.40 8.05
CA GLY A 57 1.65 -3.96 7.45
C GLY A 57 2.82 -3.84 8.42
N SER A 58 3.62 -4.89 8.52
CA SER A 58 4.77 -4.93 9.42
C SER A 58 6.12 -4.86 8.71
N SER A 59 7.15 -4.52 9.47
CA SER A 59 8.55 -4.54 9.05
C SER A 59 9.04 -5.91 8.57
N ASN A 60 8.34 -6.99 8.93
CA ASN A 60 8.69 -8.35 8.54
C ASN A 60 8.06 -8.76 7.20
N GLY A 61 7.38 -7.85 6.50
CA GLY A 61 6.68 -8.16 5.25
C GLY A 61 5.41 -8.97 5.45
N GLU A 62 4.79 -8.87 6.63
CA GLU A 62 3.49 -9.47 6.94
C GLU A 62 2.42 -8.39 6.86
N ILE A 63 1.27 -8.73 6.27
CA ILE A 63 0.13 -7.80 6.16
C ILE A 63 -1.16 -8.51 6.57
N CYS A 64 -2.00 -7.82 7.33
CA CYS A 64 -3.33 -8.29 7.70
C CYS A 64 -4.40 -7.22 7.46
N ARG A 65 -5.62 -7.66 7.17
CA ARG A 65 -6.83 -6.84 7.24
C ARG A 65 -7.52 -7.03 8.58
N PHE A 66 -7.26 -6.12 9.51
CA PHE A 66 -7.76 -6.15 10.88
C PHE A 66 -9.14 -5.48 10.98
N ASP A 67 -10.12 -6.22 11.50
CA ASP A 67 -11.43 -5.67 11.87
C ASP A 67 -11.45 -5.40 13.38
N PRO A 68 -11.56 -4.13 13.80
CA PRO A 68 -11.53 -3.78 15.22
C PRO A 68 -12.80 -4.14 15.99
N THR A 69 -13.90 -4.47 15.30
CA THR A 69 -15.15 -4.90 15.93
C THR A 69 -15.09 -6.36 16.35
N THR A 70 -14.48 -7.18 15.51
CA THR A 70 -14.31 -8.62 15.76
C THR A 70 -12.95 -8.95 16.39
N GLU A 71 -12.01 -8.01 16.35
CA GLU A 71 -10.61 -8.17 16.77
C GLU A 71 -9.89 -9.28 15.98
N LEU A 72 -10.28 -9.46 14.72
CA LEU A 72 -9.78 -10.51 13.83
C LEU A 72 -9.01 -9.95 12.64
N CYS A 73 -7.96 -10.67 12.27
CA CYS A 73 -7.35 -10.57 10.95
C CYS A 73 -8.18 -11.37 9.94
N THR A 74 -8.98 -10.66 9.14
CA THR A 74 -9.90 -11.25 8.15
C THR A 74 -9.21 -11.69 6.85
N ALA A 75 -8.02 -11.17 6.60
CA ALA A 75 -7.10 -11.60 5.55
C ALA A 75 -5.67 -11.44 6.08
N TYR A 76 -4.79 -12.38 5.74
CA TYR A 76 -3.39 -12.37 6.17
C TYR A 76 -2.50 -12.86 5.04
N PHE A 77 -1.42 -12.13 4.75
CA PHE A 77 -0.46 -12.47 3.71
C PHE A 77 0.97 -12.33 4.22
N LYS A 78 1.80 -13.28 3.79
CA LYS A 78 3.24 -13.31 3.99
C LYS A 78 3.86 -14.03 2.81
N GLU A 79 4.88 -13.44 2.20
CA GLU A 79 5.66 -14.07 1.11
C GLU A 79 4.74 -14.62 -0.02
N ALA A 80 3.61 -13.95 -0.27
CA ALA A 80 2.66 -14.35 -1.30
C ALA A 80 3.26 -14.13 -2.71
N GLU A 81 2.87 -14.96 -3.67
CA GLU A 81 3.31 -14.80 -5.05
C GLU A 81 2.91 -13.40 -5.59
N GLY A 82 3.89 -12.63 -6.05
CA GLY A 82 3.67 -11.25 -6.53
C GLY A 82 3.70 -10.18 -5.43
N MET A 83 3.96 -10.55 -4.17
CA MET A 83 4.18 -9.61 -3.08
C MET A 83 5.66 -9.20 -3.02
N ALA A 84 5.90 -7.89 -2.96
CA ALA A 84 7.22 -7.30 -2.89
C ALA A 84 7.88 -7.63 -1.54
N THR A 85 9.19 -7.81 -1.59
CA THR A 85 10.00 -8.18 -0.43
C THR A 85 10.78 -6.99 0.11
N GLY A 86 10.95 -6.93 1.43
CA GLY A 86 11.75 -5.91 2.09
C GLY A 86 10.92 -4.93 2.92
N PRO A 87 11.61 -3.96 3.56
CA PRO A 87 10.98 -3.06 4.52
C PRO A 87 9.86 -2.26 3.87
N LEU A 88 8.69 -2.29 4.52
CA LEU A 88 7.52 -1.52 4.12
C LEU A 88 7.78 -0.02 4.30
N THR A 89 7.57 0.75 3.25
CA THR A 89 7.68 2.23 3.30
C THR A 89 6.34 2.93 3.29
N GLY A 90 5.29 2.25 2.80
CA GLY A 90 3.99 2.84 2.64
C GLY A 90 2.92 1.78 2.40
N LEU A 91 1.78 2.01 3.04
CA LEU A 91 0.58 1.22 2.85
C LEU A 91 -0.58 2.17 2.53
N ARG A 92 -1.29 1.93 1.42
CA ARG A 92 -2.44 2.74 1.02
C ARG A 92 -3.52 1.86 0.43
N THR A 93 -4.77 2.27 0.64
CA THR A 93 -5.94 1.75 -0.06
C THR A 93 -6.38 2.77 -1.10
N ASP A 94 -7.09 2.32 -2.13
CA ASP A 94 -7.71 3.24 -3.08
C ASP A 94 -9.22 3.05 -3.17
N ASP A 95 -9.84 3.84 -4.06
CA ASP A 95 -11.29 3.83 -4.23
C ASP A 95 -11.87 2.52 -4.79
N LYS A 96 -11.02 1.62 -5.27
CA LYS A 96 -11.39 0.32 -5.83
C LYS A 96 -11.01 -0.82 -4.89
N GLU A 97 -10.76 -0.52 -3.62
CA GLU A 97 -10.37 -1.47 -2.58
C GLU A 97 -9.03 -2.16 -2.86
N ARG A 98 -8.17 -1.54 -3.65
CA ARG A 98 -6.83 -2.06 -3.93
C ARG A 98 -5.87 -1.63 -2.86
N VAL A 99 -5.02 -2.55 -2.42
CA VAL A 99 -3.99 -2.26 -1.41
C VAL A 99 -2.65 -2.10 -2.09
N TYR A 100 -2.02 -0.95 -1.90
CA TYR A 100 -0.69 -0.62 -2.37
C TYR A 100 0.30 -0.82 -1.23
N TYR A 101 1.19 -1.79 -1.37
CA TYR A 101 2.28 -2.14 -0.46
C TYR A 101 3.60 -1.72 -1.09
N SER A 102 4.24 -0.64 -0.61
CA SER A 102 5.51 -0.16 -1.15
C SER A 102 6.70 -0.54 -0.29
N THR A 103 7.84 -0.74 -0.91
CA THR A 103 9.05 -1.21 -0.21
C THR A 103 10.25 -0.30 -0.45
N GLU A 104 11.25 -0.40 0.43
CA GLU A 104 12.52 0.32 0.31
C GLU A 104 13.36 -0.11 -0.89
N SER A 105 13.12 -1.30 -1.48
CA SER A 105 14.03 -1.88 -2.49
C SER A 105 13.38 -2.67 -3.62
N ASP A 106 12.13 -3.10 -3.49
CA ASP A 106 11.51 -4.09 -4.38
C ASP A 106 10.20 -3.58 -5.01
N GLY A 107 10.10 -2.25 -5.16
CA GLY A 107 8.99 -1.59 -5.82
C GLY A 107 7.70 -1.59 -5.00
N ILE A 108 6.57 -1.77 -5.68
CA ILE A 108 5.22 -1.76 -5.10
C ILE A 108 4.53 -3.07 -5.45
N SER A 109 3.86 -3.70 -4.50
CA SER A 109 2.84 -4.70 -4.81
C SER A 109 1.44 -4.16 -4.62
N VAL A 110 0.57 -4.50 -5.55
CA VAL A 110 -0.85 -4.16 -5.53
C VAL A 110 -1.65 -5.43 -5.28
N LEU A 111 -2.46 -5.42 -4.23
CA LEU A 111 -3.45 -6.46 -3.93
C LEU A 111 -4.79 -6.04 -4.54
N GLU A 112 -5.38 -6.91 -5.35
CA GLU A 112 -6.76 -6.81 -5.81
C GLU A 112 -7.49 -8.13 -5.47
N GLY A 113 -8.44 -8.08 -4.53
CA GLY A 113 -9.04 -9.29 -3.95
C GLY A 113 -8.00 -10.07 -3.14
N GLU A 114 -7.64 -11.26 -3.61
CA GLU A 114 -6.58 -12.11 -3.02
C GLU A 114 -5.32 -12.20 -3.90
N THR A 115 -5.32 -11.51 -5.06
CA THR A 115 -4.22 -11.60 -6.02
C THR A 115 -3.25 -10.44 -5.85
N TRP A 116 -1.97 -10.78 -5.68
CA TRP A 116 -0.89 -9.81 -5.62
C TRP A 116 -0.23 -9.63 -6.99
N ARG A 117 0.13 -8.39 -7.31
CA ARG A 117 0.92 -8.06 -8.48
C ARG A 117 2.03 -7.09 -8.11
N GLN A 118 3.26 -7.48 -8.39
CA GLN A 118 4.42 -6.61 -8.24
C GLN A 118 4.53 -5.65 -9.43
N LEU A 119 4.88 -4.40 -9.13
CA LEU A 119 5.16 -3.32 -10.06
C LEU A 119 6.60 -2.89 -9.83
N THR A 120 7.41 -2.97 -10.88
CA THR A 120 8.84 -2.65 -10.83
C THR A 120 9.26 -1.78 -12.01
N THR A 121 10.52 -1.36 -12.00
CA THR A 121 11.17 -0.72 -13.16
C THR A 121 11.32 -1.68 -14.34
N SER A 122 11.51 -2.99 -14.14
CA SER A 122 11.72 -3.94 -15.24
C SER A 122 10.47 -4.12 -16.09
N ASP A 123 9.30 -3.95 -15.49
CA ASP A 123 8.01 -3.98 -16.18
C ASP A 123 7.61 -2.63 -16.78
N GLY A 124 8.41 -1.58 -16.53
CA GLY A 124 8.14 -0.22 -16.95
C GLY A 124 7.01 0.49 -16.17
N TYR A 125 6.57 -0.06 -15.04
CA TYR A 125 5.52 0.54 -14.20
C TYR A 125 6.05 1.61 -13.25
N LEU A 126 7.30 1.47 -12.79
CA LEU A 126 7.92 2.40 -11.85
C LEU A 126 9.15 3.09 -12.46
N ALA A 127 9.37 4.33 -12.04
CA ALA A 127 10.57 5.12 -12.31
C ALA A 127 11.76 4.66 -11.43
N GLY A 128 11.49 4.03 -10.29
CA GLY A 128 12.49 3.49 -9.37
C GLY A 128 11.89 2.40 -8.48
N ASN A 129 12.72 1.49 -7.96
CA ASN A 129 12.26 0.39 -7.11
C ASN A 129 12.41 0.72 -5.61
N GLN A 130 13.10 1.79 -5.25
CA GLN A 130 13.16 2.29 -3.87
C GLN A 130 12.05 3.31 -3.64
N VAL A 131 10.88 2.81 -3.26
CA VAL A 131 9.71 3.66 -3.05
C VAL A 131 9.81 4.30 -1.68
N ARG A 132 9.81 5.63 -1.65
CA ARG A 132 10.01 6.42 -0.43
C ARG A 132 8.72 6.78 0.27
N ASP A 133 7.65 7.03 -0.48
CA ASP A 133 6.34 7.34 0.07
C ASP A 133 5.23 7.15 -0.99
N LEU A 134 4.01 7.00 -0.49
CA LEU A 134 2.78 6.97 -1.27
C LEU A 134 1.80 8.01 -0.73
N ALA A 135 1.20 8.80 -1.61
CA ALA A 135 0.12 9.73 -1.25
C ALA A 135 -1.08 9.55 -2.19
N GLN A 136 -2.30 9.75 -1.69
CA GLN A 136 -3.49 9.74 -2.53
C GLN A 136 -4.04 11.17 -2.64
N ASP A 137 -4.40 11.61 -3.85
CA ASP A 137 -5.10 12.87 -4.03
C ASP A 137 -6.63 12.70 -3.92
N GLY A 138 -7.36 13.83 -3.83
CA GLY A 138 -8.82 13.83 -3.71
C GLY A 138 -9.57 13.28 -4.94
N GLY A 139 -8.87 12.99 -6.04
CA GLY A 139 -9.41 12.29 -7.21
C GLY A 139 -9.17 10.78 -7.18
N GLY A 140 -8.72 10.25 -6.04
CA GLY A 140 -8.45 8.83 -5.82
C GLY A 140 -7.12 8.36 -6.42
N MET A 141 -6.30 9.29 -6.92
CA MET A 141 -5.06 8.94 -7.60
C MET A 141 -3.91 8.74 -6.64
N VAL A 142 -3.12 7.68 -6.83
CA VAL A 142 -1.91 7.44 -6.03
C VAL A 142 -0.69 8.12 -6.67
N TRP A 143 0.02 8.89 -5.87
CA TRP A 143 1.32 9.50 -6.14
C TRP A 143 2.40 8.66 -5.48
N ILE A 144 3.46 8.38 -6.23
CA ILE A 144 4.54 7.47 -5.86
C ILE A 144 5.84 8.25 -5.90
N ALA A 145 6.46 8.45 -4.74
CA ALA A 145 7.79 9.02 -4.64
C ALA A 145 8.82 7.89 -4.66
N THR A 146 9.76 7.92 -5.61
CA THR A 146 10.86 6.96 -5.70
C THR A 146 12.21 7.67 -5.60
N GLU A 147 13.30 6.92 -5.51
CA GLU A 147 14.66 7.43 -5.60
C GLU A 147 14.95 8.20 -6.90
N ASN A 148 14.18 7.95 -7.97
CA ASN A 148 14.35 8.58 -9.27
C ASN A 148 13.34 9.71 -9.54
N GLY A 149 12.51 10.07 -8.54
CA GLY A 149 11.61 11.21 -8.61
C GLY A 149 10.15 10.85 -8.29
N LEU A 150 9.25 11.76 -8.61
CA LEU A 150 7.82 11.63 -8.34
C LEU A 150 7.10 11.17 -9.61
N GLN A 151 6.31 10.11 -9.49
CA GLN A 151 5.40 9.65 -10.54
C GLN A 151 3.97 9.55 -10.01
N ARG A 152 3.01 9.62 -10.93
CA ARG A 152 1.60 9.34 -10.65
C ARG A 152 1.30 7.91 -11.10
N SER A 153 0.58 7.13 -10.31
CA SER A 153 0.00 5.88 -10.80
C SER A 153 -0.80 6.21 -12.05
N THR A 154 -0.51 5.66 -13.22
CA THR A 154 -1.46 5.84 -14.32
C THR A 154 -2.81 5.30 -13.83
N ARG A 155 -3.95 5.90 -14.25
CA ARG A 155 -5.28 5.32 -14.00
C ARG A 155 -5.11 3.82 -14.18
N ALA A 156 -5.43 3.05 -13.12
CA ALA A 156 -5.34 1.59 -13.06
C ALA A 156 -5.44 1.04 -14.47
N PRO A 157 -4.50 0.21 -14.95
CA PRO A 157 -4.47 -0.22 -16.34
C PRO A 157 -5.89 -0.58 -16.77
N ALA A 158 -6.54 0.32 -17.51
CA ALA A 158 -7.70 -0.06 -18.29
C ALA A 158 -7.04 -0.91 -19.36
N TRP A 159 -7.01 -2.23 -19.14
CA TRP A 159 -6.23 -3.21 -19.87
C TRP A 159 -6.27 -2.93 -21.38
N SER A 160 -5.34 -2.09 -21.84
CA SER A 160 -5.14 -1.69 -23.22
C SER A 160 -3.81 -0.94 -23.29
N ILE A 161 -2.86 -1.58 -23.94
CA ILE A 161 -1.58 -0.99 -24.30
C ILE A 161 -1.86 -0.06 -25.48
N SER A 162 -1.62 1.24 -25.32
CA SER A 162 -1.40 2.10 -26.49
C SER A 162 -0.11 2.88 -26.28
N PHE A 163 0.85 2.63 -27.18
CA PHE A 163 2.04 3.46 -27.30
C PHE A 163 1.69 4.61 -28.23
N SER A 164 1.89 5.84 -27.78
CA SER A 164 2.17 6.95 -28.71
C SER A 164 3.59 7.43 -28.45
N ARG A 165 4.48 7.14 -29.40
CA ARG A 165 5.72 7.91 -29.53
C ARG A 165 5.33 9.26 -30.11
N PRO A 166 5.85 10.39 -29.60
CA PRO A 166 5.76 11.63 -30.34
C PRO A 166 6.59 11.48 -31.61
N THR A 167 5.93 11.40 -32.77
CA THR A 167 6.60 11.58 -34.06
C THR A 167 6.96 13.06 -34.16
N ILE A 168 8.25 13.40 -34.07
CA ILE A 168 8.72 14.70 -34.52
C ILE A 168 8.57 14.69 -36.04
N ALA A 169 7.65 15.51 -36.57
CA ALA A 169 7.51 15.71 -37.99
C ALA A 169 8.83 16.30 -38.53
N GLY A 170 9.49 15.56 -39.42
CA GLY A 170 10.63 16.06 -40.17
C GLY A 170 10.22 17.24 -41.05
N PHE A 171 11.08 18.25 -41.10
CA PHE A 171 10.92 19.38 -42.01
C PHE A 171 11.01 18.91 -43.48
N PRO A 172 10.18 19.45 -44.40
CA PRO A 172 10.36 19.20 -45.82
C PRO A 172 11.61 19.93 -46.32
N MET A 173 12.54 19.20 -46.96
CA MET A 173 13.55 19.82 -47.81
C MET A 173 12.91 20.20 -49.15
N SER A 174 12.96 21.48 -49.50
CA SER A 174 12.66 21.96 -50.85
C SER A 174 13.86 21.70 -51.77
N THR A 175 13.58 21.17 -52.96
CA THR A 175 14.50 21.05 -54.11
C THR A 175 14.83 22.42 -54.71
#